data_AF-A0A8X8FUP7-F1
#
_entry.id   AF-A0A8X8FUP7-F1
#
_cell.length_a   1.000
_cell.length_b   1.000
_cell.length_c   1.000
_cell.angle_alpha   90.00
_cell.angle_beta   90.00
_cell.angle_gamma   90.00
#
_symmetry.space_group_name_H-M   'P 1'
#
loop_
_entity.id
_entity.type
_entity.pdbx_description
1 polymer ?
#
loop_
_entity_poly.entity_id
_entity_poly.type
_entity_poly.pdbx_seq_one_letter_code
_entity_poly.pdbx_strand_id
1 'polypeptide(L)'
;MQSALAGSACLVAAPLLAHQGLVDSWGEPIGRVGNASADDDALTVLRESLLAGLNLVPVVGGFLSYLGALFIPAVGNSAEQLWREVVDARISEALLQLVKADLFGLTGVVQLYADAVRSGDMVAISTQSIAANTQFVGAVPRFAQAGQEVSLLPLYVIAASLHLALLRDMALKAIDLGYTPAYRSTLEAQAKDCIARYTAHVDRYVAAAIQAARVNNPYDWRKEDYYESNKPLTQMLQVKAALQIAVIDMRDTWYAFDPVRFPAPVTVRLNREVFSPIIGKWDRRNISPDALPTWQPPASRISELGLSRVGSPGGAFWLQGIHVVYQDGSELETGFRGGQGKRLLLRNTSYHLSEVRARYLQGIARLEVDHNNGTFWQGGGPNSGAKTASISYTGHRVSSIRSEGHGRAPALLSVGSLIVGFQLLNQEAVPISLKTYDRLAPNMAPQLLRWIAD
;
A
#
# COMPACT_ATOMS: atom_id res chain seq x y z
N MET A 1 2.27 -34.16 -8.26
CA MET A 1 1.76 -33.39 -7.10
C MET A 1 1.84 -31.88 -7.39
N GLN A 2 1.00 -31.36 -8.29
CA GLN A 2 1.01 -29.93 -8.71
C GLN A 2 -0.39 -29.28 -8.73
N SER A 3 -1.43 -29.94 -8.20
CA SER A 3 -2.82 -29.53 -8.39
C SER A 3 -3.53 -28.93 -7.16
N ALA A 4 -2.84 -28.70 -6.03
CA ALA A 4 -3.49 -28.21 -4.81
C ALA A 4 -3.45 -26.68 -4.60
N LEU A 5 -2.62 -25.93 -5.36
CA LEU A 5 -2.42 -24.49 -5.15
C LEU A 5 -3.45 -23.59 -5.84
N ALA A 6 -4.17 -24.08 -6.84
CA ALA A 6 -5.03 -23.25 -7.70
C ALA A 6 -6.41 -22.92 -7.07
N GLY A 7 -6.95 -23.83 -6.23
CA GLY A 7 -8.31 -23.71 -5.68
C GLY A 7 -8.45 -22.76 -4.49
N SER A 8 -7.38 -22.53 -3.73
CA SER A 8 -7.45 -21.71 -2.50
C SER A 8 -7.17 -20.23 -2.74
N ALA A 9 -6.40 -19.86 -3.77
CA ALA A 9 -5.94 -18.47 -3.95
C ALA A 9 -7.07 -17.45 -4.21
N CYS A 10 -8.19 -17.85 -4.81
CA CYS A 10 -9.32 -16.94 -5.07
C CYS A 10 -10.21 -16.64 -3.86
N LEU A 11 -10.32 -17.56 -2.90
CA LEU A 11 -11.05 -17.32 -1.63
C LEU A 11 -10.17 -16.53 -0.63
N VAL A 12 -8.84 -16.61 -0.77
CA VAL A 12 -7.81 -16.05 0.12
C VAL A 12 -7.59 -14.54 -0.07
N ALA A 13 -7.93 -13.98 -1.25
CA ALA A 13 -7.78 -12.54 -1.54
C ALA A 13 -9.01 -11.70 -1.14
N ALA A 14 -10.18 -12.30 -0.95
CA ALA A 14 -11.42 -11.58 -0.64
C ALA A 14 -11.34 -10.65 0.60
N PRO A 15 -10.68 -11.02 1.72
CA PRO A 15 -10.56 -10.13 2.87
C PRO A 15 -9.60 -8.95 2.60
N LEU A 16 -8.46 -9.22 1.94
CA LEU A 16 -7.47 -8.21 1.52
C LEU A 16 -8.05 -7.15 0.57
N LEU A 17 -9.07 -7.51 -0.21
CA LEU A 17 -9.70 -6.64 -1.19
C LEU A 17 -10.80 -5.72 -0.59
N ALA A 18 -11.28 -5.99 0.62
CA ALA A 18 -12.45 -5.33 1.22
C ALA A 18 -12.24 -3.86 1.67
N HIS A 19 -11.00 -3.33 1.64
CA HIS A 19 -10.67 -2.00 2.21
C HIS A 19 -10.33 -0.91 1.21
N GLN A 20 -10.50 -1.14 -0.10
CA GLN A 20 -10.00 -0.19 -1.10
C GLN A 20 -11.05 0.80 -1.63
N GLY A 21 -12.28 0.81 -1.08
CA GLY A 21 -13.34 1.71 -1.57
C GLY A 21 -13.67 1.51 -3.06
N LEU A 22 -13.22 0.37 -3.62
CA LEU A 22 -13.29 0.05 -5.02
C LEU A 22 -14.72 -0.35 -5.35
N VAL A 23 -15.22 0.13 -6.48
CA VAL A 23 -16.26 -0.60 -7.21
C VAL A 23 -15.56 -1.30 -8.36
N ASP A 24 -15.89 -2.56 -8.60
CA ASP A 24 -15.34 -3.26 -9.76
C ASP A 24 -15.88 -2.68 -11.07
N SER A 25 -15.48 -3.25 -12.20
CA SER A 25 -16.02 -2.91 -13.53
C SER A 25 -17.52 -3.24 -13.70
N TRP A 26 -18.18 -3.71 -12.65
CA TRP A 26 -19.59 -4.11 -12.60
C TRP A 26 -20.42 -3.20 -11.68
N GLY A 27 -19.78 -2.23 -11.01
CA GLY A 27 -20.47 -1.35 -10.07
C GLY A 27 -20.80 -2.03 -8.74
N GLU A 28 -20.28 -3.24 -8.51
CA GLU A 28 -20.38 -3.91 -7.22
C GLU A 28 -19.34 -3.32 -6.27
N PRO A 29 -19.73 -2.97 -5.03
CA PRO A 29 -18.77 -2.51 -4.03
C PRO A 29 -17.81 -3.65 -3.70
N ILE A 30 -16.56 -3.51 -4.10
CA ILE A 30 -15.44 -4.20 -3.49
C ILE A 30 -15.12 -3.46 -2.18
N GLY A 31 -16.02 -3.64 -1.21
CA GLY A 31 -15.86 -3.18 0.17
C GLY A 31 -15.88 -1.66 0.34
N ARG A 32 -16.97 -1.17 0.94
CA ARG A 32 -17.06 0.18 1.50
C ARG A 32 -17.39 0.06 2.98
N VAL A 33 -16.54 0.62 3.83
CA VAL A 33 -16.97 1.27 5.09
C VAL A 33 -16.21 2.61 5.18
N GLY A 34 -16.91 3.60 5.72
CA GLY A 34 -16.74 5.03 5.44
C GLY A 34 -15.43 5.67 5.86
N ASN A 35 -15.12 6.79 5.20
CA ASN A 35 -14.41 7.96 5.73
C ASN A 35 -13.25 7.71 6.70
N ALA A 36 -12.43 6.68 6.50
CA ALA A 36 -11.13 6.62 7.15
C ALA A 36 -10.26 7.68 6.46
N SER A 37 -9.89 8.73 7.20
CA SER A 37 -8.84 9.62 6.74
C SER A 37 -7.55 8.80 6.53
N ALA A 38 -6.60 9.27 5.73
CA ALA A 38 -5.28 8.62 5.62
C ALA A 38 -4.64 8.36 6.98
N ASP A 39 -4.99 9.20 7.96
CA ASP A 39 -4.52 9.16 9.34
C ASP A 39 -5.24 8.13 10.22
N ASP A 40 -6.23 7.37 9.70
CA ASP A 40 -6.98 6.36 10.44
C ASP A 40 -6.58 4.92 10.11
N ASP A 41 -5.91 4.68 8.96
CA ASP A 41 -5.48 3.33 8.56
C ASP A 41 -4.19 2.92 9.27
N ALA A 42 -4.26 1.89 10.11
CA ALA A 42 -3.14 1.43 10.94
C ALA A 42 -1.89 1.02 10.14
N LEU A 43 -2.06 0.45 8.94
CA LEU A 43 -0.92 0.11 8.08
C LEU A 43 -0.26 1.35 7.47
N THR A 44 -1.04 2.38 7.17
CA THR A 44 -0.51 3.69 6.74
C THR A 44 0.31 4.31 7.87
N VAL A 45 -0.21 4.36 9.10
CA VAL A 45 0.53 4.84 10.27
C VAL A 45 1.82 4.04 10.47
N LEU A 46 1.77 2.71 10.39
CA LEU A 46 2.94 1.87 10.52
C LEU A 46 4.00 2.16 9.45
N ARG A 47 3.61 2.28 8.18
CA ARG A 47 4.54 2.60 7.09
C ARG A 47 5.19 3.97 7.31
N GLU A 48 4.41 4.98 7.69
CA GLU A 48 4.95 6.31 7.97
C GLU A 48 5.88 6.30 9.19
N SER A 49 5.54 5.57 10.25
CA SER A 49 6.42 5.34 11.38
C SER A 49 7.70 4.60 10.97
N LEU A 50 7.64 3.60 10.09
CA LEU A 50 8.84 2.94 9.58
C LEU A 50 9.77 3.91 8.85
N LEU A 51 9.24 4.73 7.94
CA LEU A 51 10.01 5.72 7.21
C LEU A 51 10.62 6.76 8.16
N ALA A 52 9.83 7.29 9.10
CA ALA A 52 10.29 8.25 10.09
C ALA A 52 11.38 7.66 10.99
N GLY A 53 11.17 6.47 11.55
CA GLY A 53 12.12 5.83 12.48
C GLY A 53 13.46 5.45 11.83
N LEU A 54 13.46 5.10 10.54
CA LEU A 54 14.70 4.90 9.78
C LEU A 54 15.52 6.18 9.61
N ASN A 55 14.83 7.33 9.57
CA ASN A 55 15.41 8.66 9.42
C ASN A 55 15.80 9.32 10.75
N LEU A 56 15.62 8.64 11.89
CA LEU A 56 16.06 9.11 13.21
C LEU A 56 17.46 8.61 13.54
N VAL A 57 18.19 9.38 14.36
CA VAL A 57 19.50 8.97 14.89
C VAL A 57 19.31 7.77 15.82
N PRO A 58 19.98 6.62 15.61
CA PRO A 58 19.78 5.45 16.46
C PRO A 58 20.12 5.74 17.94
N VAL A 59 19.27 5.26 18.87
CA VAL A 59 19.45 5.35 20.33
C VAL A 59 19.16 3.99 20.99
N VAL A 60 19.61 3.79 22.23
CA VAL A 60 19.37 2.54 22.96
C VAL A 60 17.87 2.30 23.13
N GLY A 61 17.39 1.20 22.57
CA GLY A 61 15.99 0.79 22.61
C GLY A 61 15.00 1.69 21.88
N GLY A 62 15.48 2.55 20.97
CA GLY A 62 14.66 3.53 20.28
C GLY A 62 13.69 2.92 19.29
N PHE A 63 14.20 2.25 18.25
CA PHE A 63 13.40 1.91 17.08
C PHE A 63 12.37 0.82 17.34
N LEU A 64 12.71 -0.25 18.08
CA LEU A 64 11.70 -1.24 18.48
C LEU A 64 10.65 -0.61 19.40
N SER A 65 11.01 0.24 20.35
CA SER A 65 10.02 0.87 21.24
C SER A 65 9.09 1.81 20.47
N TYR A 66 9.63 2.54 19.49
CA TYR A 66 8.87 3.45 18.65
C TYR A 66 7.84 2.73 17.78
N LEU A 67 8.25 1.67 17.07
CA LEU A 67 7.30 0.87 16.28
C LEU A 67 6.38 0.02 17.17
N GLY A 68 6.93 -0.57 18.22
CA GLY A 68 6.24 -1.44 19.16
C GLY A 68 5.14 -0.72 19.95
N ALA A 69 5.28 0.57 20.20
CA ALA A 69 4.26 1.40 20.85
C ALA A 69 2.92 1.41 20.10
N LEU A 70 2.92 1.22 18.78
CA LEU A 70 1.70 1.06 17.98
C LEU A 70 0.93 -0.23 18.29
N PHE A 71 1.60 -1.22 18.88
CA PHE A 71 1.09 -2.56 19.18
C PHE A 71 0.89 -2.81 20.68
N ILE A 72 0.95 -1.74 21.47
CA ILE A 72 0.59 -1.71 22.89
C ILE A 72 -0.83 -1.10 23.01
N PRO A 73 -1.81 -1.82 23.59
CA PRO A 73 -3.16 -1.32 23.74
C PRO A 73 -3.21 -0.05 24.59
N ALA A 74 -4.01 0.93 24.16
CA ALA A 74 -4.34 2.07 24.98
C ALA A 74 -5.09 1.62 26.25
N VAL A 75 -5.04 2.44 27.30
CA VAL A 75 -5.76 2.17 28.55
C VAL A 75 -7.25 1.95 28.26
N GLY A 76 -7.77 0.80 28.68
CA GLY A 76 -9.16 0.41 28.45
C GLY A 76 -9.39 -0.45 27.20
N ASN A 77 -8.41 -0.58 26.32
CA ASN A 77 -8.48 -1.44 25.13
C ASN A 77 -7.75 -2.77 25.34
N SER A 78 -8.26 -3.83 24.72
CA SER A 78 -7.59 -5.13 24.69
C SER A 78 -6.62 -5.26 23.52
N ALA A 79 -5.65 -6.17 23.62
CA ALA A 79 -4.78 -6.55 22.50
C ALA A 79 -5.59 -7.07 21.30
N GLU A 80 -6.73 -7.74 21.56
CA GLU A 80 -7.61 -8.20 20.50
C GLU A 80 -8.22 -7.05 19.70
N GLN A 81 -8.74 -6.03 20.40
CA GLN A 81 -9.30 -4.84 19.75
C GLN A 81 -8.25 -4.15 18.89
N LEU A 82 -7.04 -3.97 19.43
CA LEU A 82 -5.92 -3.37 18.70
C LEU A 82 -5.58 -4.16 17.43
N TRP A 83 -5.40 -5.48 17.52
CA TRP A 83 -5.05 -6.28 16.35
C TRP A 83 -6.17 -6.33 15.31
N ARG A 84 -7.44 -6.31 15.74
CA ARG A 84 -8.60 -6.19 14.83
C ARG A 84 -8.56 -4.87 14.05
N GLU A 85 -8.25 -3.76 14.71
CA GLU A 85 -8.07 -2.45 14.05
C GLU A 85 -6.86 -2.45 13.10
N VAL A 86 -5.76 -3.13 13.48
CA VAL A 86 -4.56 -3.21 12.64
C VAL A 86 -4.81 -3.99 11.36
N VAL A 87 -5.45 -5.17 11.48
CA VAL A 87 -5.68 -6.04 10.33
C VAL A 87 -6.90 -5.63 9.52
N ASP A 88 -7.86 -4.92 10.13
CA ASP A 88 -9.05 -4.30 9.52
C ASP A 88 -9.63 -5.14 8.37
N ALA A 89 -10.27 -6.27 8.70
CA ALA A 89 -10.84 -7.27 7.78
C ALA A 89 -9.93 -7.84 6.67
N ARG A 90 -8.65 -7.45 6.55
CA ARG A 90 -7.68 -8.02 5.58
C ARG A 90 -7.34 -9.47 5.85
N ILE A 91 -7.70 -9.94 7.05
CA ILE A 91 -7.56 -11.30 7.51
C ILE A 91 -8.94 -11.77 7.94
N SER A 92 -9.31 -12.99 7.53
CA SER A 92 -10.58 -13.56 7.93
C SER A 92 -10.63 -13.79 9.44
N GLU A 93 -11.84 -13.73 10.02
CA GLU A 93 -12.02 -13.96 11.46
C GLU A 93 -11.44 -15.31 11.90
N ALA A 94 -11.66 -16.37 11.11
CA ALA A 94 -11.12 -17.70 11.39
C ALA A 94 -9.59 -17.71 11.45
N LEU A 95 -8.94 -16.99 10.54
CA LEU A 95 -7.49 -16.90 10.48
C LEU A 95 -6.93 -16.02 11.61
N LEU A 96 -7.64 -14.94 11.98
CA LEU A 96 -7.28 -14.13 13.14
C LEU A 96 -7.36 -14.96 14.44
N GLN A 97 -8.43 -15.75 14.61
CA GLN A 97 -8.58 -16.65 15.76
C GLN A 97 -7.48 -17.72 15.81
N LEU A 98 -6.99 -18.18 14.66
CA LEU A 98 -5.90 -19.16 14.56
C LEU A 98 -4.57 -18.60 15.08
N VAL A 99 -4.28 -17.32 14.83
CA VAL A 99 -2.99 -16.70 15.15
C VAL A 99 -3.04 -15.76 16.37
N LYS A 100 -4.20 -15.58 17.02
CA LYS A 100 -4.38 -14.61 18.11
C LYS A 100 -3.40 -14.76 19.26
N ALA A 101 -3.05 -16.00 19.62
CA ALA A 101 -2.13 -16.27 20.71
C ALA A 101 -0.72 -15.76 20.37
N ASP A 102 -0.28 -15.94 19.12
CA ASP A 102 0.99 -15.43 18.64
C ASP A 102 0.98 -13.88 18.62
N LEU A 103 -0.13 -13.25 18.23
CA LEU A 103 -0.31 -11.79 18.24
C LEU A 103 -0.27 -11.20 19.65
N PHE A 104 -0.94 -11.83 20.62
CA PHE A 104 -0.90 -11.38 22.02
C PHE A 104 0.48 -11.59 22.63
N GLY A 105 1.16 -12.68 22.27
CA GLY A 105 2.56 -12.90 22.61
C GLY A 105 3.44 -11.76 22.11
N LEU A 106 3.28 -11.34 20.85
CA LEU A 106 4.01 -10.20 20.28
C LEU A 106 3.73 -8.89 21.02
N THR A 107 2.46 -8.60 21.33
CA THR A 107 2.08 -7.45 22.17
C THR A 107 2.79 -7.49 23.53
N GLY A 108 2.84 -8.67 24.17
CA GLY A 108 3.57 -8.85 25.42
C GLY A 108 5.08 -8.61 25.29
N VAL A 109 5.68 -9.08 24.19
CA VAL A 109 7.12 -8.86 23.91
C VAL A 109 7.45 -7.39 23.79
N VAL A 110 6.67 -6.62 23.01
CA VAL A 110 6.91 -5.19 22.83
C VAL A 110 6.63 -4.40 24.10
N GLN A 111 5.64 -4.80 24.91
CA GLN A 111 5.36 -4.19 26.21
C GLN A 111 6.53 -4.38 27.17
N LEU A 112 7.00 -5.62 27.35
CA LEU A 112 8.12 -5.91 28.25
C LEU A 112 9.39 -5.18 27.81
N TYR A 113 9.61 -5.07 26.49
CA TYR A 113 10.71 -4.29 25.95
C TYR A 113 10.58 -2.79 26.28
N ALA A 114 9.40 -2.20 26.04
CA ALA A 114 9.13 -0.80 26.35
C ALA A 114 9.29 -0.50 27.85
N ASP A 115 8.86 -1.42 28.71
CA ASP A 115 9.01 -1.31 30.17
C ASP A 115 10.49 -1.35 30.59
N ALA A 116 11.29 -2.25 29.99
CA ALA A 116 12.73 -2.29 30.22
C ALA A 116 13.40 -0.98 29.78
N VAL A 117 13.05 -0.44 28.61
CA VAL A 117 13.57 0.85 28.13
C VAL A 117 13.14 2.00 29.05
N ARG A 118 11.90 1.99 29.55
CA ARG A 118 11.40 3.00 30.49
C ARG A 118 12.16 3.00 31.81
N SER A 119 12.65 1.85 32.26
CA SER A 119 13.47 1.76 33.48
C SER A 119 14.81 2.50 33.38
N GLY A 120 15.34 2.66 32.17
CA GLY A 120 16.68 3.21 31.93
C GLY A 120 17.84 2.30 32.36
N ASP A 121 17.56 1.10 32.88
CA ASP A 121 18.58 0.13 33.27
C ASP A 121 19.13 -0.61 32.03
N MET A 122 20.40 -0.37 31.71
CA MET A 122 21.07 -1.00 30.57
C MET A 122 21.11 -2.52 30.67
N VAL A 123 21.20 -3.09 31.87
CA VAL A 123 21.20 -4.56 32.05
C VAL A 123 19.81 -5.12 31.74
N ALA A 124 18.76 -4.45 32.21
CA ALA A 124 17.38 -4.83 31.91
C ALA A 124 17.09 -4.73 30.40
N ILE A 125 17.49 -3.62 29.75
CA ILE A 125 17.31 -3.42 28.31
C ILE A 125 18.08 -4.47 27.50
N SER A 126 19.33 -4.74 27.87
CA SER A 126 20.17 -5.76 27.24
C SER A 126 19.56 -7.16 27.34
N THR A 127 19.16 -7.55 28.55
CA THR A 127 18.50 -8.84 28.81
C THR A 127 17.20 -8.97 28.01
N GLN A 128 16.37 -7.93 28.03
CA GLN A 128 15.09 -7.94 27.34
C GLN A 128 15.24 -7.89 25.82
N SER A 129 16.30 -7.27 25.29
CA SER A 129 16.62 -7.31 23.86
C SER A 129 16.92 -8.72 23.38
N ILE A 130 17.73 -9.48 24.14
CA ILE A 130 18.05 -10.88 23.82
C ILE A 130 16.81 -11.77 23.91
N ALA A 131 16.00 -11.58 24.95
CA ALA A 131 14.74 -12.31 25.13
C ALA A 131 13.76 -12.01 23.98
N ALA A 132 13.58 -10.74 23.62
CA ALA A 132 12.71 -10.33 22.52
C ALA A 132 13.18 -10.93 21.18
N ASN A 133 14.49 -10.92 20.90
CA ASN A 133 15.05 -11.53 19.69
C ASN A 133 14.65 -13.02 19.59
N THR A 134 14.82 -13.76 20.70
CA THR A 134 14.43 -15.18 20.77
C THR A 134 12.94 -15.38 20.49
N GLN A 135 12.07 -14.52 21.02
CA GLN A 135 10.63 -14.59 20.77
C GLN A 135 10.27 -14.28 19.32
N PHE A 136 10.87 -13.26 18.70
CA PHE A 136 10.63 -12.94 17.30
C PHE A 136 11.10 -14.06 16.36
N VAL A 137 12.23 -14.71 16.66
CA VAL A 137 12.71 -15.89 15.91
C VAL A 137 11.65 -17.01 15.91
N GLY A 138 10.96 -17.22 17.03
CA GLY A 138 9.87 -18.19 17.13
C GLY A 138 8.55 -17.73 16.50
N ALA A 139 8.22 -16.44 16.62
CA ALA A 139 6.92 -15.90 16.24
C ALA A 139 6.77 -15.63 14.74
N VAL A 140 7.78 -15.04 14.07
CA VAL A 140 7.65 -14.66 12.64
C VAL A 140 7.26 -15.85 11.73
N PRO A 141 7.85 -17.05 11.87
CA PRO A 141 7.44 -18.22 11.08
C PRO A 141 5.97 -18.65 11.29
N ARG A 142 5.34 -18.29 12.41
CA ARG A 142 3.94 -18.63 12.70
C ARG A 142 2.95 -17.90 11.79
N PHE A 143 3.39 -16.81 11.14
CA PHE A 143 2.62 -16.10 10.12
C PHE A 143 2.94 -16.57 8.69
N ALA A 144 3.74 -17.62 8.54
CA ALA A 144 4.08 -18.24 7.25
C ALA A 144 3.47 -19.64 7.12
N GLN A 145 2.26 -19.84 7.65
CA GLN A 145 1.63 -21.17 7.70
C GLN A 145 1.26 -21.66 6.30
N ALA A 146 1.56 -22.93 6.04
CA ALA A 146 1.26 -23.58 4.77
C ALA A 146 -0.23 -23.50 4.43
N GLY A 147 -0.55 -23.01 3.22
CA GLY A 147 -1.91 -22.81 2.73
C GLY A 147 -2.54 -21.48 3.14
N GLN A 148 -1.90 -20.68 3.99
CA GLN A 148 -2.38 -19.38 4.46
C GLN A 148 -1.36 -18.25 4.24
N GLU A 149 -0.26 -18.52 3.54
CA GLU A 149 0.88 -17.61 3.47
C GLU A 149 0.47 -16.24 2.94
N VAL A 150 -0.30 -16.20 1.83
CA VAL A 150 -0.76 -14.94 1.23
C VAL A 150 -1.67 -14.15 2.16
N SER A 151 -2.63 -14.82 2.84
CA SER A 151 -3.55 -14.14 3.76
C SER A 151 -2.86 -13.64 5.03
N LEU A 152 -1.78 -14.29 5.47
CA LEU A 152 -1.02 -13.89 6.64
C LEU A 152 0.11 -12.91 6.35
N LEU A 153 0.39 -12.59 5.07
CA LEU A 153 1.45 -11.65 4.69
C LEU A 153 1.39 -10.31 5.45
N PRO A 154 0.22 -9.66 5.67
CA PRO A 154 0.16 -8.42 6.45
C PRO A 154 0.72 -8.56 7.87
N LEU A 155 0.40 -9.67 8.57
CA LEU A 155 0.95 -9.92 9.92
C LEU A 155 2.43 -10.31 9.86
N TYR A 156 2.81 -11.09 8.85
CA TYR A 156 4.21 -11.47 8.63
C TYR A 156 5.11 -10.26 8.49
N VAL A 157 4.73 -9.27 7.66
CA VAL A 157 5.55 -8.06 7.45
C VAL A 157 5.59 -7.16 8.68
N ILE A 158 4.52 -7.09 9.47
CA ILE A 158 4.52 -6.36 10.74
C ILE A 158 5.53 -6.99 11.70
N ALA A 159 5.40 -8.30 11.96
CA ALA A 159 6.27 -9.02 12.88
C ALA A 159 7.74 -9.00 12.41
N ALA A 160 7.97 -9.17 11.10
CA ALA A 160 9.29 -9.05 10.50
C ALA A 160 9.90 -7.65 10.69
N SER A 161 9.12 -6.59 10.47
CA SER A 161 9.60 -5.21 10.63
C SER A 161 9.97 -4.89 12.09
N LEU A 162 9.18 -5.34 13.06
CA LEU A 162 9.50 -5.22 14.49
C LEU A 162 10.80 -5.98 14.83
N HIS A 163 10.95 -7.20 14.33
CA HIS A 163 12.17 -7.98 14.55
C HIS A 163 13.41 -7.30 13.95
N LEU A 164 13.30 -6.78 12.73
CA LEU A 164 14.40 -6.07 12.07
C LEU A 164 14.75 -4.78 12.82
N ALA A 165 13.76 -4.05 13.34
CA ALA A 165 13.99 -2.86 14.17
C ALA A 165 14.80 -3.19 15.42
N LEU A 166 14.45 -4.29 16.11
CA LEU A 166 15.19 -4.79 17.26
C LEU A 166 16.63 -5.14 16.91
N LEU A 167 16.84 -5.93 15.84
CA LEU A 167 18.19 -6.34 15.43
C LEU A 167 19.07 -5.14 15.06
N ARG A 168 18.50 -4.14 14.38
CA ARG A 168 19.18 -2.88 14.07
C ARG A 168 19.61 -2.16 15.34
N ASP A 169 18.69 -1.96 16.29
CA ASP A 169 18.99 -1.30 17.57
C ASP A 169 20.08 -2.04 18.34
N MET A 170 19.95 -3.37 18.47
CA MET A 170 20.91 -4.21 19.18
C MET A 170 22.31 -4.14 18.56
N ALA A 171 22.42 -4.16 17.23
CA ALA A 171 23.70 -4.10 16.54
C ALA A 171 24.35 -2.71 16.62
N LEU A 172 23.59 -1.64 16.37
CA LEU A 172 24.10 -0.27 16.39
C LEU A 172 24.44 0.22 17.81
N LYS A 173 23.76 -0.30 18.82
CA LYS A 173 23.98 0.04 20.24
C LYS A 173 24.63 -1.08 21.04
N ALA A 174 25.31 -1.99 20.37
CA ALA A 174 25.91 -3.15 21.00
C ALA A 174 26.86 -2.79 22.15
N ILE A 175 27.69 -1.74 21.98
CA ILE A 175 28.63 -1.30 23.02
C ILE A 175 27.88 -0.76 24.24
N ASP A 176 26.89 0.11 24.01
CA ASP A 176 26.08 0.72 25.07
C ASP A 176 25.29 -0.35 25.85
N LEU A 177 24.87 -1.43 25.17
CA LEU A 177 24.18 -2.59 25.74
C LEU A 177 25.11 -3.62 26.42
N GLY A 178 26.42 -3.38 26.43
CA GLY A 178 27.41 -4.26 27.05
C GLY A 178 27.72 -5.53 26.26
N TYR A 179 27.40 -5.58 24.96
CA TYR A 179 27.70 -6.72 24.10
C TYR A 179 29.16 -6.76 23.66
N THR A 180 29.68 -7.97 23.50
CA THR A 180 31.01 -8.18 22.95
C THR A 180 31.04 -7.89 21.44
N PRO A 181 32.21 -7.54 20.86
CA PRO A 181 32.34 -7.39 19.41
C PRO A 181 31.93 -8.64 18.62
N ALA A 182 32.17 -9.84 19.16
CA ALA A 182 31.76 -11.09 18.55
C ALA A 182 30.23 -11.25 18.52
N TYR A 183 29.54 -10.88 19.61
CA TYR A 183 28.09 -10.93 19.65
C TYR A 183 27.45 -9.87 18.75
N ARG A 184 28.03 -8.66 18.68
CA ARG A 184 27.66 -7.64 17.70
C ARG A 184 27.73 -8.19 16.26
N SER A 185 28.84 -8.83 15.89
CA SER A 185 28.99 -9.42 14.54
C SER A 185 27.93 -10.51 14.26
N THR A 186 27.54 -11.27 15.29
CA THR A 186 26.44 -12.24 15.18
C THR A 186 25.10 -11.56 14.90
N LEU A 187 24.81 -10.45 15.58
CA LEU A 187 23.59 -9.66 15.35
C LEU A 187 23.57 -9.04 13.95
N GLU A 188 24.70 -8.50 13.48
CA GLU A 188 24.84 -7.95 12.13
C GLU A 188 24.59 -9.03 11.06
N ALA A 189 25.15 -10.23 11.23
CA ALA A 189 24.90 -11.37 10.35
C ALA A 189 23.43 -11.82 10.42
N GLN A 190 22.85 -11.90 11.62
CA GLN A 190 21.44 -12.25 11.81
C GLN A 190 20.51 -11.24 11.13
N ALA A 191 20.79 -9.93 11.24
CA ALA A 191 20.02 -8.89 10.59
C ALA A 191 20.02 -9.07 9.06
N LYS A 192 21.21 -9.25 8.48
CA LYS A 192 21.38 -9.50 7.04
C LYS A 192 20.61 -10.73 6.57
N ASP A 193 20.72 -11.85 7.30
CA ASP A 193 20.03 -13.09 6.98
C ASP A 193 18.51 -12.96 7.13
N CYS A 194 18.02 -12.25 8.14
CA CYS A 194 16.60 -11.98 8.31
C CYS A 194 16.06 -11.12 7.18
N ILE A 195 16.75 -10.04 6.80
CA ILE A 195 16.36 -9.19 5.66
C ILE A 195 16.21 -10.04 4.40
N ALA A 196 17.20 -10.88 4.09
CA ALA A 196 17.16 -11.75 2.91
C ALA A 196 16.01 -12.76 2.96
N ARG A 197 15.86 -13.50 4.07
CA ARG A 197 14.82 -14.53 4.21
C ARG A 197 13.42 -13.96 4.20
N TYR A 198 13.19 -12.86 4.92
CA TYR A 198 11.87 -12.23 5.01
C TYR A 198 11.48 -11.64 3.65
N THR A 199 12.42 -10.98 2.97
CA THR A 199 12.20 -10.46 1.60
C THR A 199 11.84 -11.57 0.63
N ALA A 200 12.61 -12.67 0.62
CA ALA A 200 12.36 -13.79 -0.28
C ALA A 200 11.00 -14.46 -0.03
N HIS A 201 10.56 -14.55 1.22
CA HIS A 201 9.22 -15.06 1.56
C HIS A 201 8.13 -14.16 0.96
N VAL A 202 8.18 -12.85 1.23
CA VAL A 202 7.22 -11.88 0.69
C VAL A 202 7.20 -11.93 -0.83
N ASP A 203 8.37 -11.85 -1.48
CA ASP A 203 8.46 -11.83 -2.94
C ASP A 203 7.86 -13.07 -3.60
N ARG A 204 8.14 -14.25 -3.03
CA ARG A 204 7.59 -15.52 -3.52
C ARG A 204 6.06 -15.53 -3.50
N TYR A 205 5.46 -15.19 -2.36
CA TYR A 205 4.02 -15.33 -2.19
C TYR A 205 3.23 -14.18 -2.81
N VAL A 206 3.80 -12.98 -2.87
CA VAL A 206 3.24 -11.86 -3.65
C VAL A 206 3.22 -12.20 -5.15
N ALA A 207 4.34 -12.68 -5.71
CA ALA A 207 4.40 -13.06 -7.11
C ALA A 207 3.39 -14.18 -7.46
N ALA A 208 3.29 -15.18 -6.58
CA ALA A 208 2.31 -16.27 -6.74
C ALA A 208 0.86 -15.77 -6.68
N ALA A 209 0.53 -14.87 -5.74
CA ALA A 209 -0.82 -14.31 -5.59
C ALA A 209 -1.24 -13.48 -6.81
N ILE A 210 -0.34 -12.61 -7.30
CA ILE A 210 -0.59 -11.79 -8.50
C ILE A 210 -0.82 -12.69 -9.72
N GLN A 211 0.00 -13.73 -9.89
CA GLN A 211 -0.15 -14.67 -11.00
C GLN A 211 -1.43 -15.49 -10.89
N ALA A 212 -1.79 -15.96 -9.70
CA ALA A 212 -3.03 -16.72 -9.48
C ALA A 212 -4.28 -15.86 -9.75
N ALA A 213 -4.28 -14.59 -9.32
CA ALA A 213 -5.37 -13.65 -9.59
C ALA A 213 -5.66 -13.51 -11.09
N ARG A 214 -4.61 -13.54 -11.91
CA ARG A 214 -4.73 -13.53 -13.36
C ARG A 214 -5.25 -14.86 -13.92
N VAL A 215 -4.59 -15.96 -13.59
CA VAL A 215 -4.87 -17.29 -14.18
C VAL A 215 -6.25 -17.81 -13.81
N ASN A 216 -6.71 -17.56 -12.58
CA ASN A 216 -8.00 -18.03 -12.09
C ASN A 216 -9.19 -17.17 -12.56
N ASN A 217 -8.92 -16.06 -13.25
CA ASN A 217 -9.93 -15.17 -13.80
C ASN A 217 -9.81 -15.05 -15.32
N PRO A 218 -9.85 -16.17 -16.07
CA PRO A 218 -9.70 -16.14 -17.53
C PRO A 218 -10.85 -15.39 -18.19
N TYR A 219 -10.57 -14.81 -19.35
CA TYR A 219 -11.61 -14.28 -20.22
C TYR A 219 -12.42 -15.42 -20.85
N ASP A 220 -13.73 -15.45 -20.61
CA ASP A 220 -14.66 -16.37 -21.28
C ASP A 220 -15.44 -15.63 -22.38
N TRP A 221 -15.00 -15.79 -23.62
CA TRP A 221 -15.59 -15.14 -24.79
C TRP A 221 -17.06 -15.49 -25.02
N ARG A 222 -17.53 -16.62 -24.47
CA ARG A 222 -18.92 -17.10 -24.64
C ARG A 222 -19.94 -16.35 -23.81
N LYS A 223 -19.50 -15.60 -22.79
CA LYS A 223 -20.41 -14.82 -21.94
C LYS A 223 -20.94 -13.56 -22.62
N GLU A 224 -20.47 -13.25 -23.83
CA GLU A 224 -20.83 -12.10 -24.67
C GLU A 224 -20.72 -10.72 -23.98
N ASP A 225 -20.11 -10.68 -22.79
CA ASP A 225 -19.90 -9.44 -22.09
C ASP A 225 -18.70 -8.70 -22.65
N TYR A 226 -18.99 -7.49 -23.15
CA TYR A 226 -18.01 -6.61 -23.76
C TYR A 226 -16.82 -6.28 -22.83
N TYR A 227 -17.00 -6.25 -21.50
CA TYR A 227 -15.95 -5.86 -20.55
C TYR A 227 -15.17 -7.02 -19.93
N GLU A 228 -15.68 -8.26 -20.01
CA GLU A 228 -15.00 -9.44 -19.46
C GLU A 228 -13.63 -9.70 -20.10
N SER A 229 -13.34 -9.12 -21.28
CA SER A 229 -12.03 -9.22 -21.94
C SER A 229 -10.87 -8.61 -21.15
N ASN A 230 -11.17 -7.75 -20.18
CA ASN A 230 -10.16 -7.13 -19.30
C ASN A 230 -9.94 -7.92 -18.00
N LYS A 231 -10.81 -8.90 -17.72
CA LYS A 231 -10.90 -9.52 -16.41
C LYS A 231 -9.58 -10.07 -15.87
N PRO A 232 -8.75 -10.80 -16.65
CA PRO A 232 -7.48 -11.31 -16.13
C PRO A 232 -6.54 -10.20 -15.65
N LEU A 233 -6.37 -9.13 -16.44
CA LEU A 233 -5.48 -8.02 -16.10
C LEU A 233 -6.06 -7.15 -14.99
N THR A 234 -7.37 -6.89 -15.01
CA THR A 234 -8.06 -6.16 -13.93
C THR A 234 -7.88 -6.85 -12.58
N GLN A 235 -8.09 -8.17 -12.50
CA GLN A 235 -7.94 -8.93 -11.25
C GLN A 235 -6.48 -8.96 -10.77
N MET A 236 -5.52 -9.09 -11.70
CA MET A 236 -4.10 -8.99 -11.40
C MET A 236 -3.72 -7.62 -10.80
N LEU A 237 -4.18 -6.52 -11.41
CA LEU A 237 -3.88 -5.16 -10.94
C LEU A 237 -4.49 -4.88 -9.57
N GLN A 238 -5.71 -5.36 -9.34
CA GLN A 238 -6.40 -5.22 -8.06
C GLN A 238 -5.61 -5.91 -6.92
N VAL A 239 -5.22 -7.18 -7.11
CA VAL A 239 -4.43 -7.91 -6.12
C VAL A 239 -3.04 -7.30 -5.93
N LYS A 240 -2.39 -6.87 -7.02
CA LYS A 240 -1.11 -6.16 -6.95
C LYS A 240 -1.22 -4.86 -6.13
N ALA A 241 -2.29 -4.09 -6.31
CA ALA A 241 -2.50 -2.86 -5.56
C ALA A 241 -2.70 -3.11 -4.07
N ALA A 242 -3.54 -4.08 -3.71
CA ALA A 242 -3.77 -4.47 -2.32
C ALA A 242 -2.47 -4.92 -1.63
N LEU A 243 -1.71 -5.81 -2.28
CA LEU A 243 -0.43 -6.29 -1.74
C LEU A 243 0.64 -5.20 -1.72
N GLN A 244 0.64 -4.27 -2.68
CA GLN A 244 1.60 -3.16 -2.66
C GLN A 244 1.44 -2.33 -1.38
N ILE A 245 0.20 -1.93 -1.09
CA ILE A 245 -0.13 -1.08 0.05
C ILE A 245 0.05 -1.83 1.38
N ALA A 246 -0.41 -3.08 1.46
CA ALA A 246 -0.45 -3.82 2.72
C ALA A 246 0.84 -4.58 3.05
N VAL A 247 1.75 -4.77 2.10
CA VAL A 247 2.89 -5.70 2.24
C VAL A 247 4.17 -5.14 1.62
N ILE A 248 4.14 -4.87 0.31
CA ILE A 248 5.37 -4.59 -0.45
C ILE A 248 6.02 -3.29 0.01
N ASP A 249 5.23 -2.25 0.31
CA ASP A 249 5.77 -0.97 0.79
C ASP A 249 6.61 -1.13 2.07
N MET A 250 6.19 -1.96 3.01
CA MET A 250 6.96 -2.24 4.23
C MET A 250 8.22 -3.04 3.89
N ARG A 251 8.07 -4.10 3.09
CA ARG A 251 9.20 -4.91 2.63
C ARG A 251 10.27 -4.05 1.95
N ASP A 252 9.85 -3.11 1.11
CA ASP A 252 10.75 -2.23 0.34
C ASP A 252 11.57 -1.29 1.25
N THR A 253 11.23 -1.18 2.55
CA THR A 253 12.07 -0.46 3.52
C THR A 253 13.16 -1.32 4.15
N TRP A 254 13.07 -2.65 4.10
CA TRP A 254 13.90 -3.56 4.90
C TRP A 254 15.39 -3.50 4.59
N TYR A 255 15.78 -3.07 3.38
CA TYR A 255 17.19 -2.88 3.06
C TYR A 255 17.86 -1.85 4.00
N ALA A 256 17.12 -0.84 4.47
CA ALA A 256 17.63 0.23 5.33
C ALA A 256 17.81 -0.21 6.80
N PHE A 257 17.39 -1.44 7.14
CA PHE A 257 17.60 -2.00 8.47
C PHE A 257 18.98 -2.63 8.64
N ASP A 258 19.74 -2.82 7.56
CA ASP A 258 21.10 -3.36 7.61
C ASP A 258 22.01 -2.40 8.40
N PRO A 259 22.44 -2.76 9.62
CA PRO A 259 23.20 -1.86 10.50
C PRO A 259 24.64 -1.63 10.01
N VAL A 260 25.16 -2.50 9.15
CA VAL A 260 26.52 -2.38 8.59
C VAL A 260 26.49 -1.44 7.39
N ARG A 261 25.50 -1.61 6.51
CA ARG A 261 25.36 -0.77 5.32
C ARG A 261 24.80 0.61 5.65
N PHE A 262 23.95 0.71 6.67
CA PHE A 262 23.24 1.93 7.04
C PHE A 262 23.31 2.23 8.54
N PRO A 263 24.50 2.62 9.05
CA PRO A 263 24.70 2.92 10.48
C PRO A 263 24.11 4.27 10.92
N ALA A 264 23.83 5.16 9.98
CA ALA A 264 23.30 6.51 10.21
C ALA A 264 21.80 6.60 9.83
N PRO A 265 21.12 7.72 10.12
CA PRO A 265 19.79 7.99 9.57
C PRO A 265 19.70 7.74 8.07
N VAL A 266 18.62 7.09 7.63
CA VAL A 266 18.35 6.78 6.23
C VAL A 266 17.03 7.38 5.79
N THR A 267 17.08 8.21 4.76
CA THR A 267 15.88 8.66 4.05
C THR A 267 15.51 7.60 3.01
N VAL A 268 14.54 6.75 3.34
CA VAL A 268 13.96 5.79 2.40
C VAL A 268 12.90 6.49 1.55
N ARG A 269 12.89 6.21 0.24
CA ARG A 269 11.91 6.76 -0.70
C ARG A 269 11.09 5.66 -1.38
N LEU A 270 9.77 5.68 -1.19
CA LEU A 270 8.79 4.83 -1.85
C LEU A 270 8.11 5.60 -3.00
N ASN A 271 8.72 5.62 -4.18
CA ASN A 271 8.28 6.41 -5.34
C ASN A 271 7.40 5.65 -6.36
N ARG A 272 7.09 4.37 -6.10
CA ARG A 272 6.28 3.51 -6.98
C ARG A 272 4.87 4.03 -7.23
N GLU A 273 4.33 3.72 -8.41
CA GLU A 273 2.88 3.86 -8.68
C GLU A 273 2.13 2.56 -8.34
N VAL A 274 0.99 2.72 -7.66
CA VAL A 274 -0.05 1.70 -7.55
C VAL A 274 -1.05 1.94 -8.68
N PHE A 275 -1.36 0.94 -9.48
CA PHE A 275 -2.29 1.08 -10.59
C PHE A 275 -3.69 0.62 -10.23
N SER A 276 -4.69 1.31 -10.79
CA SER A 276 -6.09 0.91 -10.69
C SER A 276 -6.38 -0.36 -11.52
N PRO A 277 -7.48 -1.07 -11.21
CA PRO A 277 -8.21 -1.84 -12.20
C PRO A 277 -8.44 -1.06 -13.50
N ILE A 278 -8.61 -1.77 -14.61
CA ILE A 278 -8.92 -1.12 -15.90
C ILE A 278 -10.36 -0.60 -15.85
N ILE A 279 -10.53 0.69 -16.08
CA ILE A 279 -11.84 1.33 -16.19
C ILE A 279 -12.23 1.39 -17.66
N GLY A 280 -13.38 0.84 -18.06
CA GLY A 280 -13.75 0.72 -19.47
C GLY A 280 -13.22 -0.57 -20.12
N LYS A 281 -13.01 -0.56 -21.44
CA LYS A 281 -12.50 -1.72 -22.20
C LYS A 281 -11.12 -1.42 -22.77
N TRP A 282 -10.16 -2.34 -22.60
CA TRP A 282 -8.77 -2.16 -23.01
C TRP A 282 -8.66 -1.63 -24.45
N ASP A 283 -9.31 -2.30 -25.39
CA ASP A 283 -9.47 -1.83 -26.76
C ASP A 283 -10.72 -2.45 -27.39
N ARG A 284 -11.32 -1.79 -28.37
CA ARG A 284 -12.52 -2.27 -29.07
C ARG A 284 -12.34 -3.65 -29.73
N ARG A 285 -11.13 -3.99 -30.21
CA ARG A 285 -10.87 -5.21 -30.99
C ARG A 285 -9.95 -6.19 -30.26
N ASN A 286 -9.12 -5.71 -29.35
CA ASN A 286 -8.14 -6.54 -28.66
C ASN A 286 -8.56 -6.87 -27.22
N ILE A 287 -8.09 -8.03 -26.73
CA ILE A 287 -8.09 -8.35 -25.30
C ILE A 287 -6.98 -7.55 -24.61
N SER A 288 -7.09 -7.37 -23.30
CA SER A 288 -6.02 -6.74 -22.52
C SER A 288 -4.75 -7.59 -22.53
N PRO A 289 -3.55 -6.99 -22.53
CA PRO A 289 -2.28 -7.71 -22.58
C PRO A 289 -1.99 -8.48 -21.30
N ASP A 290 -0.86 -9.19 -21.32
CA ASP A 290 -0.43 -10.02 -20.22
C ASP A 290 0.15 -9.23 -19.04
N ALA A 291 0.73 -8.08 -19.35
CA ALA A 291 1.23 -7.12 -18.39
C ALA A 291 0.99 -5.70 -18.91
N LEU A 292 1.00 -4.73 -17.99
CA LEU A 292 1.06 -3.34 -18.40
C LEU A 292 2.42 -3.02 -19.04
N PRO A 293 2.47 -2.06 -19.98
CA PRO A 293 3.74 -1.49 -20.41
C PRO A 293 4.53 -0.95 -19.22
N THR A 294 5.86 -0.94 -19.34
CA THR A 294 6.71 -0.33 -18.32
C THR A 294 6.54 1.19 -18.35
N TRP A 295 5.74 1.71 -17.43
CA TRP A 295 5.58 3.14 -17.23
C TRP A 295 6.49 3.65 -16.12
N GLN A 296 7.23 4.72 -16.41
CA GLN A 296 8.02 5.42 -15.40
C GLN A 296 7.08 6.18 -14.46
N PRO A 297 7.24 6.03 -13.14
CA PRO A 297 6.55 6.87 -12.17
C PRO A 297 6.90 8.35 -12.39
N PRO A 298 5.92 9.27 -12.36
CA PRO A 298 6.21 10.70 -12.39
C PRO A 298 7.07 11.12 -11.19
N ALA A 299 7.99 12.05 -11.42
CA ALA A 299 8.91 12.54 -10.38
C ALA A 299 8.28 13.60 -9.48
N SER A 300 7.26 14.32 -9.95
CA SER A 300 6.59 15.40 -9.24
C SER A 300 5.06 15.34 -9.35
N ARG A 301 4.36 16.23 -8.63
CA ARG A 301 2.89 16.24 -8.56
C ARG A 301 2.29 16.81 -9.85
N ILE A 302 1.06 16.43 -10.15
CA ILE A 302 0.27 17.03 -11.25
C ILE A 302 0.04 18.52 -10.93
N SER A 303 0.34 19.39 -11.89
CA SER A 303 0.08 20.82 -11.86
C SER A 303 -1.04 21.24 -12.81
N GLU A 304 -1.24 20.51 -13.91
CA GLU A 304 -2.35 20.70 -14.85
C GLU A 304 -2.92 19.35 -15.32
N LEU A 305 -4.25 19.25 -15.41
CA LEU A 305 -4.97 18.16 -16.06
C LEU A 305 -5.85 18.72 -17.19
N GLY A 306 -5.53 18.36 -18.42
CA GLY A 306 -6.27 18.66 -19.63
C GLY A 306 -7.03 17.45 -20.16
N LEU A 307 -8.28 17.66 -20.59
CA LEU A 307 -9.12 16.63 -21.21
C LEU A 307 -9.61 17.09 -22.57
N SER A 308 -9.30 16.34 -23.63
CA SER A 308 -9.83 16.54 -24.98
C SER A 308 -11.09 15.70 -25.20
N ARG A 309 -12.05 16.21 -25.98
CA ARG A 309 -13.34 15.54 -26.24
C ARG A 309 -13.64 15.44 -27.73
N VAL A 310 -14.38 14.40 -28.08
CA VAL A 310 -14.91 14.16 -29.43
C VAL A 310 -16.43 13.97 -29.38
N GLY A 311 -17.14 14.63 -30.29
CA GLY A 311 -18.57 14.43 -30.49
C GLY A 311 -18.83 13.24 -31.42
N SER A 312 -19.93 12.54 -31.22
CA SER A 312 -20.41 11.49 -32.12
C SER A 312 -21.65 11.96 -32.90
N PRO A 313 -21.89 11.43 -34.11
CA PRO A 313 -23.14 11.65 -34.85
C PRO A 313 -24.31 11.14 -33.99
N GLY A 314 -25.07 12.05 -33.39
CA GLY A 314 -26.06 11.73 -32.34
C GLY A 314 -25.94 12.60 -31.08
N GLY A 315 -24.93 13.47 -30.98
CA GLY A 315 -24.83 14.49 -29.92
C GLY A 315 -24.16 14.02 -28.62
N ALA A 316 -23.76 12.76 -28.53
CA ALA A 316 -22.98 12.27 -27.39
C ALA A 316 -21.51 12.68 -27.48
N PHE A 317 -20.92 13.05 -26.34
CA PHE A 317 -19.52 13.44 -26.21
C PHE A 317 -18.73 12.39 -25.44
N TRP A 318 -17.53 12.11 -25.93
CA TRP A 318 -16.62 11.12 -25.37
C TRP A 318 -15.25 11.73 -25.10
N LEU A 319 -14.53 11.16 -24.15
CA LEU A 319 -13.15 11.52 -23.86
C LEU A 319 -12.25 11.03 -25.00
N GLN A 320 -11.48 11.92 -25.59
CA GLN A 320 -10.60 11.63 -26.72
C GLN A 320 -9.13 11.52 -26.31
N GLY A 321 -8.70 12.32 -25.34
CA GLY A 321 -7.33 12.33 -24.86
C GLY A 321 -7.20 13.03 -23.51
N ILE A 322 -6.09 12.73 -22.84
CA ILE A 322 -5.72 13.28 -21.55
C ILE A 322 -4.31 13.84 -21.67
N HIS A 323 -4.13 15.03 -21.13
CA HIS A 323 -2.84 15.68 -21.02
C HIS A 323 -2.60 16.04 -19.56
N VAL A 324 -1.44 15.67 -19.03
CA VAL A 324 -1.04 15.94 -17.66
C VAL A 324 0.27 16.70 -17.71
N VAL A 325 0.34 17.83 -17.01
CA VAL A 325 1.59 18.56 -16.77
C VAL A 325 1.96 18.38 -15.32
N TYR A 326 3.24 18.13 -15.06
CA TYR A 326 3.79 17.95 -13.74
C TYR A 326 4.49 19.23 -13.24
N GLN A 327 4.75 19.33 -11.94
CA GLN A 327 5.38 20.50 -11.33
C GLN A 327 6.83 20.72 -11.81
N ASP A 328 7.53 19.66 -12.19
CA ASP A 328 8.86 19.72 -12.80
C ASP A 328 8.83 20.10 -14.30
N GLY A 329 7.64 20.34 -14.86
CA GLY A 329 7.45 20.68 -16.28
C GLY A 329 7.43 19.48 -17.22
N SER A 330 7.63 18.25 -16.73
CA SER A 330 7.40 17.06 -17.55
C SER A 330 5.91 16.90 -17.89
N GLU A 331 5.63 16.17 -18.96
CA GLU A 331 4.27 15.98 -19.46
C GLU A 331 3.97 14.50 -19.74
N LEU A 332 2.71 14.11 -19.54
CA LEU A 332 2.15 12.84 -19.97
C LEU A 332 0.97 13.13 -20.90
N GLU A 333 1.09 12.71 -22.16
CA GLU A 333 0.02 12.77 -23.15
C GLU A 333 -0.43 11.37 -23.53
N THR A 334 -1.74 11.14 -23.54
CA THR A 334 -2.34 9.83 -23.85
C THR A 334 -3.68 10.02 -24.56
N GLY A 335 -3.95 9.16 -25.55
CA GLY A 335 -5.08 9.34 -26.47
C GLY A 335 -4.77 10.41 -27.52
N PHE A 336 -5.81 11.03 -28.08
CA PHE A 336 -5.65 12.06 -29.11
C PHE A 336 -6.03 13.45 -28.58
N ARG A 337 -5.09 14.40 -28.74
CA ARG A 337 -5.35 15.81 -28.46
C ARG A 337 -6.23 16.41 -29.56
N GLY A 338 -7.52 16.52 -29.26
CA GLY A 338 -8.49 17.29 -30.05
C GLY A 338 -8.57 18.76 -29.61
N GLY A 339 -9.15 19.61 -30.47
CA GLY A 339 -9.23 21.07 -30.24
C GLY A 339 -10.23 21.52 -29.17
N GLN A 340 -11.20 20.69 -28.77
CA GLN A 340 -12.14 21.00 -27.69
C GLN A 340 -11.75 20.27 -26.41
N GLY A 341 -11.55 21.01 -25.32
CA GLY A 341 -11.17 20.43 -24.04
C GLY A 341 -11.45 21.29 -22.82
N LYS A 342 -11.35 20.69 -21.64
CA LYS A 342 -11.34 21.41 -20.36
C LYS A 342 -9.96 21.25 -19.72
N ARG A 343 -9.56 22.25 -18.94
CA ARG A 343 -8.32 22.22 -18.16
C ARG A 343 -8.61 22.49 -16.69
N LEU A 344 -7.86 21.82 -15.85
CA LEU A 344 -7.82 22.00 -14.42
C LEU A 344 -6.40 22.40 -14.03
N LEU A 345 -6.26 23.55 -13.37
CA LEU A 345 -4.98 24.02 -12.86
C LEU A 345 -4.91 23.81 -11.34
N LEU A 346 -3.90 23.08 -10.89
CA LEU A 346 -3.61 22.80 -9.49
C LEU A 346 -2.53 23.76 -9.00
N ARG A 347 -2.88 25.05 -8.87
CA ARG A 347 -1.93 26.13 -8.54
C ARG A 347 -1.46 26.15 -7.08
N ASN A 348 -2.22 25.52 -6.18
CA ASN A 348 -1.88 25.46 -4.76
C ASN A 348 -1.40 24.04 -4.42
N THR A 349 -0.21 23.95 -3.82
CA THR A 349 0.49 22.70 -3.49
C THR A 349 -0.22 21.85 -2.43
N SER A 350 -1.14 22.45 -1.67
CA SER A 350 -1.99 21.74 -0.72
C SER A 350 -3.09 20.92 -1.40
N TYR A 351 -3.45 21.24 -2.64
CA TYR A 351 -4.41 20.45 -3.41
C TYR A 351 -3.71 19.30 -4.12
N HIS A 352 -4.34 18.14 -4.08
CA HIS A 352 -3.96 16.98 -4.86
C HIS A 352 -5.21 16.25 -5.33
N LEU A 353 -5.06 15.49 -6.41
CA LEU A 353 -6.15 14.64 -6.88
C LEU A 353 -6.18 13.38 -6.01
N SER A 354 -7.30 13.13 -5.35
CA SER A 354 -7.49 12.03 -4.37
C SER A 354 -8.29 10.86 -4.94
N GLU A 355 -9.27 11.14 -5.79
CA GLU A 355 -10.19 10.16 -6.36
C GLU A 355 -10.39 10.44 -7.85
N VAL A 356 -10.51 9.37 -8.64
CA VAL A 356 -10.97 9.43 -10.02
C VAL A 356 -12.29 8.68 -10.14
N ARG A 357 -13.30 9.31 -10.73
CA ARG A 357 -14.51 8.64 -11.20
C ARG A 357 -14.58 8.70 -12.70
N ALA A 358 -14.92 7.60 -13.33
CA ALA A 358 -15.21 7.60 -14.75
C ALA A 358 -16.56 6.97 -15.04
N ARG A 359 -17.29 7.57 -15.97
CA ARG A 359 -18.48 6.97 -16.57
C ARG A 359 -18.13 6.41 -17.92
N TYR A 360 -18.49 5.15 -18.16
CA TYR A 360 -18.10 4.46 -19.37
C TYR A 360 -19.23 3.57 -19.92
N LEU A 361 -19.23 3.45 -21.24
CA LEU A 361 -20.09 2.58 -22.05
C LEU A 361 -19.23 2.01 -23.17
N GLN A 362 -19.53 2.33 -24.42
CA GLN A 362 -18.71 1.92 -25.56
C GLN A 362 -17.36 2.64 -25.59
N GLY A 363 -17.22 3.74 -24.86
CA GLY A 363 -15.95 4.40 -24.53
C GLY A 363 -16.09 5.18 -23.22
N ILE A 364 -15.06 5.96 -22.85
CA ILE A 364 -15.12 6.82 -21.67
C ILE A 364 -15.95 8.07 -21.99
N ALA A 365 -17.08 8.22 -21.32
CA ALA A 365 -18.02 9.31 -21.52
C ALA A 365 -17.69 10.54 -20.65
N ARG A 366 -17.21 10.28 -19.43
CA ARG A 366 -16.91 11.31 -18.45
C ARG A 366 -15.77 10.88 -17.54
N LEU A 367 -14.92 11.83 -17.20
CA LEU A 367 -13.93 11.74 -16.15
C LEU A 367 -14.20 12.83 -15.11
N GLU A 368 -14.19 12.46 -13.85
CA GLU A 368 -14.35 13.33 -12.70
C GLU A 368 -13.16 13.08 -11.76
N VAL A 369 -12.59 14.13 -11.19
CA VAL A 369 -11.47 14.03 -10.23
C VAL A 369 -11.79 14.86 -9.00
N ASP A 370 -11.55 14.31 -7.82
CA ASP A 370 -11.70 15.03 -6.54
C ASP A 370 -10.44 15.82 -6.20
N HIS A 371 -10.60 17.06 -5.74
CA HIS A 371 -9.51 17.91 -5.23
C HIS A 371 -9.32 17.74 -3.72
N ASN A 372 -9.26 16.50 -3.23
CA ASN A 372 -9.03 16.14 -1.83
C ASN A 372 -9.89 16.89 -0.81
N ASN A 373 -11.06 17.39 -1.23
CA ASN A 373 -11.99 18.17 -0.42
C ASN A 373 -13.46 17.81 -0.70
N GLY A 374 -13.70 16.70 -1.41
CA GLY A 374 -15.01 16.23 -1.84
C GLY A 374 -15.61 16.98 -3.03
N THR A 375 -14.89 17.97 -3.59
CA THR A 375 -15.33 18.73 -4.76
C THR A 375 -14.75 18.11 -6.03
N PHE A 376 -15.65 17.65 -6.89
CA PHE A 376 -15.28 17.04 -8.17
C PHE A 376 -15.18 18.07 -9.29
N TRP A 377 -14.03 18.09 -9.96
CA TRP A 377 -13.91 18.66 -11.29
C TRP A 377 -14.27 17.62 -12.33
N GLN A 378 -15.09 17.99 -13.32
CA GLN A 378 -15.59 17.06 -14.34
C GLN A 378 -15.34 17.52 -15.78
N GLY A 379 -14.94 16.58 -16.61
CA GLY A 379 -14.90 16.71 -18.08
C GLY A 379 -15.62 15.55 -18.76
N GLY A 380 -16.62 15.85 -19.59
CA GLY A 380 -17.41 14.86 -20.33
C GLY A 380 -18.90 15.20 -20.39
N GLY A 381 -19.67 14.36 -21.10
CA GLY A 381 -21.13 14.51 -21.25
C GLY A 381 -21.92 13.66 -20.25
N PRO A 382 -23.23 13.90 -20.06
CA PRO A 382 -24.12 12.92 -19.44
C PRO A 382 -24.36 11.76 -20.41
N ASN A 383 -24.28 10.52 -19.94
CA ASN A 383 -24.77 9.36 -20.69
C ASN A 383 -25.64 8.52 -19.74
N SER A 384 -26.91 8.33 -20.11
CA SER A 384 -27.82 7.41 -19.44
C SER A 384 -27.37 5.96 -19.66
N GLY A 385 -27.53 5.11 -18.65
CA GLY A 385 -27.12 3.70 -18.71
C GLY A 385 -25.62 3.44 -18.58
N ALA A 386 -24.79 4.48 -18.41
CA ALA A 386 -23.35 4.31 -18.25
C ALA A 386 -22.97 3.66 -16.92
N LYS A 387 -22.01 2.73 -16.97
CA LYS A 387 -21.35 2.20 -15.79
C LYS A 387 -20.49 3.29 -15.16
N THR A 388 -20.40 3.28 -13.83
CA THR A 388 -19.55 4.21 -13.08
C THR A 388 -18.50 3.40 -12.34
N ALA A 389 -17.24 3.76 -12.51
CA ALA A 389 -16.16 3.31 -11.65
C ALA A 389 -15.66 4.50 -10.83
N SER A 390 -15.34 4.25 -9.57
CA SER A 390 -14.69 5.17 -8.64
C SER A 390 -13.46 4.46 -8.08
N ILE A 391 -12.34 5.18 -8.06
CA ILE A 391 -11.06 4.65 -7.61
C ILE A 391 -10.33 5.70 -6.78
N SER A 392 -9.92 5.30 -5.58
CA SER A 392 -8.98 6.01 -4.73
C SER A 392 -8.22 4.99 -3.89
N TYR A 393 -7.07 5.40 -3.35
CA TYR A 393 -6.36 4.64 -2.33
C TYR A 393 -6.01 5.59 -1.19
N THR A 394 -6.39 5.21 0.03
CA THR A 394 -6.10 5.97 1.26
C THR A 394 -4.60 6.26 1.38
N GLY A 395 -4.24 7.49 1.74
CA GLY A 395 -2.83 7.94 1.82
C GLY A 395 -2.13 8.14 0.47
N HIS A 396 -2.85 8.05 -0.65
CA HIS A 396 -2.30 8.25 -1.99
C HIS A 396 -2.94 9.42 -2.71
N ARG A 397 -2.19 9.97 -3.67
CA ARG A 397 -2.66 10.91 -4.69
C ARG A 397 -2.64 10.24 -6.05
N VAL A 398 -3.50 10.69 -6.95
CA VAL A 398 -3.39 10.39 -8.38
C VAL A 398 -2.10 11.01 -8.89
N SER A 399 -1.24 10.19 -9.47
CA SER A 399 0.02 10.58 -10.11
C SER A 399 -0.08 10.53 -11.63
N SER A 400 -0.96 9.70 -12.18
CA SER A 400 -1.10 9.58 -13.63
C SER A 400 -2.49 9.07 -14.01
N ILE A 401 -2.96 9.47 -15.19
CA ILE A 401 -4.17 8.91 -15.80
C ILE A 401 -3.80 8.56 -17.24
N ARG A 402 -3.75 7.26 -17.53
CA ARG A 402 -3.34 6.74 -18.84
C ARG A 402 -4.55 6.18 -19.56
N SER A 403 -4.67 6.49 -20.84
CA SER A 403 -5.72 5.95 -21.71
C SER A 403 -5.17 4.84 -22.58
N GLU A 404 -5.94 3.78 -22.74
CA GLU A 404 -5.61 2.63 -23.57
C GLU A 404 -6.75 2.29 -24.52
N GLY A 405 -6.36 1.99 -25.76
CA GLY A 405 -7.23 1.59 -26.87
C GLY A 405 -8.36 2.56 -27.23
N HIS A 406 -9.25 2.07 -28.09
CA HIS A 406 -10.34 2.86 -28.64
C HIS A 406 -11.70 2.33 -28.21
N GLY A 407 -12.67 3.24 -28.14
CA GLY A 407 -14.07 2.88 -27.93
C GLY A 407 -14.70 2.10 -29.10
N ARG A 408 -15.84 1.47 -28.83
CA ARG A 408 -16.72 0.85 -29.83
C ARG A 408 -17.77 1.86 -30.29
N ALA A 409 -18.35 1.64 -31.47
CA ALA A 409 -19.40 2.49 -32.02
C ALA A 409 -20.52 2.75 -30.98
N PRO A 410 -20.94 4.02 -30.78
CA PRO A 410 -20.59 5.22 -31.56
C PRO A 410 -19.30 5.96 -31.13
N ALA A 411 -18.57 5.47 -30.12
CA ALA A 411 -17.38 6.10 -29.52
C ALA A 411 -16.05 5.71 -30.19
N LEU A 412 -16.02 5.52 -31.52
CA LEU A 412 -14.85 4.95 -32.23
C LEU A 412 -13.56 5.77 -32.14
N LEU A 413 -13.68 7.08 -31.94
CA LEU A 413 -12.55 8.02 -31.81
C LEU A 413 -12.23 8.36 -30.36
N SER A 414 -12.93 7.74 -29.40
CA SER A 414 -12.72 7.99 -27.98
C SER A 414 -11.71 7.03 -27.38
N VAL A 415 -11.23 7.38 -26.19
CA VAL A 415 -10.56 6.48 -25.27
C VAL A 415 -11.47 5.28 -24.96
N GLY A 416 -10.91 4.06 -25.07
CA GLY A 416 -11.59 2.81 -24.72
C GLY A 416 -11.56 2.52 -23.21
N SER A 417 -10.40 2.72 -22.59
CA SER A 417 -10.19 2.51 -21.15
C SER A 417 -9.23 3.48 -20.50
N LEU A 418 -9.26 3.52 -19.17
CA LEU A 418 -8.35 4.25 -18.32
C LEU A 418 -7.67 3.32 -17.31
N ILE A 419 -6.41 3.62 -17.03
CA ILE A 419 -5.67 3.10 -15.89
C ILE A 419 -5.11 4.31 -15.13
N VAL A 420 -5.41 4.37 -13.85
CA VAL A 420 -5.00 5.47 -12.97
C VAL A 420 -3.82 4.99 -12.13
N GLY A 421 -2.72 5.74 -12.14
CA GLY A 421 -1.59 5.52 -11.25
C GLY A 421 -1.70 6.41 -10.01
N PHE A 422 -1.30 5.83 -8.87
CA PHE A 422 -1.33 6.47 -7.57
C PHE A 422 0.04 6.40 -6.90
N GLN A 423 0.52 7.53 -6.39
CA GLN A 423 1.71 7.60 -5.55
C GLN A 423 1.32 7.97 -4.13
N LEU A 424 2.16 7.58 -3.16
CA LEU A 424 2.00 8.03 -1.78
C LEU A 424 2.02 9.55 -1.69
N LEU A 425 1.18 10.09 -0.80
CA LEU A 425 1.26 11.50 -0.41
C LEU A 425 2.64 11.81 0.14
N ASN A 426 3.08 10.98 1.08
CA ASN A 426 4.39 11.01 1.74
C ASN A 426 5.23 9.85 1.17
N GLN A 427 6.12 10.14 0.23
CA GLN A 427 7.01 9.13 -0.36
C GLN A 427 8.27 8.89 0.48
N GLU A 428 8.58 9.79 1.41
CA GLU A 428 9.75 9.76 2.27
C GLU A 428 9.30 10.02 3.71
N ALA A 429 10.24 9.95 4.65
CA ALA A 429 10.00 10.35 6.03
C ALA A 429 9.44 11.78 6.10
N VAL A 430 8.34 11.95 6.82
CA VAL A 430 7.78 13.26 7.18
C VAL A 430 7.84 13.43 8.69
N PRO A 431 7.83 14.67 9.20
CA PRO A 431 7.67 14.91 10.63
C PRO A 431 6.43 14.19 11.16
N ILE A 432 6.55 13.59 12.34
CA ILE A 432 5.47 12.83 12.98
C ILE A 432 4.27 13.77 13.20
N SER A 433 3.09 13.35 12.75
CA SER A 433 1.86 14.12 12.98
C SER A 433 1.54 14.19 14.48
N LEU A 434 0.89 15.26 14.93
CA LEU A 434 0.48 15.38 16.34
C LEU A 434 -0.40 14.20 16.77
N LYS A 435 -1.29 13.73 15.90
CA LYS A 435 -2.15 12.57 16.13
C LYS A 435 -1.34 11.28 16.31
N THR A 436 -0.34 11.05 15.46
CA THR A 436 0.55 9.90 15.57
C THR A 436 1.39 9.99 16.84
N TYR A 437 1.88 11.19 17.18
CA TYR A 437 2.58 11.44 18.44
C TYR A 437 1.70 11.11 19.66
N ASP A 438 0.47 11.62 19.71
CA ASP A 438 -0.48 11.36 20.79
C ASP A 438 -0.83 9.87 20.93
N ARG A 439 -0.83 9.12 19.82
CA ARG A 439 -1.02 7.66 19.83
C ARG A 439 0.18 6.92 20.42
N LEU A 440 1.40 7.38 20.14
CA LEU A 440 2.63 6.72 20.57
C LEU A 440 3.04 7.10 22.00
N ALA A 441 2.86 8.36 22.37
CA ALA A 441 3.38 8.95 23.60
C ALA A 441 3.04 8.19 24.88
N PRO A 442 1.81 7.68 25.09
CA PRO A 442 1.45 6.95 26.31
C PRO A 442 2.26 5.67 26.52
N ASN A 443 2.73 5.05 25.43
CA ASN A 443 3.37 3.74 25.45
C ASN A 443 4.91 3.83 25.36
N MET A 444 5.45 5.02 25.07
CA MET A 444 6.89 5.25 24.93
C MET A 444 7.53 5.74 26.23
N ALA A 445 8.83 5.49 26.37
CA ALA A 445 9.61 6.02 27.47
C ALA A 445 9.82 7.54 27.30
N PRO A 446 9.79 8.36 28.38
CA PRO A 446 9.90 9.83 28.27
C PRO A 446 11.14 10.32 27.53
N GLN A 447 12.28 9.63 27.67
CA GLN A 447 13.51 9.96 26.98
C GLN A 447 13.41 9.73 25.46
N LEU A 448 12.60 8.78 25.01
CA LEU A 448 12.38 8.52 23.59
C LEU A 448 11.40 9.52 22.97
N LEU A 449 10.55 10.17 23.78
CA LEU A 449 9.66 11.22 23.27
C LEU A 449 10.42 12.46 22.81
N ARG A 450 11.53 12.79 23.48
CA ARG A 450 12.44 13.85 23.03
C ARG A 450 13.14 13.45 21.74
N TRP A 451 13.62 12.21 21.68
CA TRP A 451 14.30 11.66 20.52
C TRP A 451 13.47 11.70 19.22
N ILE A 452 12.15 11.52 19.29
CA ILE A 452 11.28 11.59 18.10
C ILE A 452 10.81 13.02 17.77
N ALA A 453 11.01 13.97 18.70
CA ALA A 453 10.62 15.37 18.54
C ALA A 453 11.76 16.26 18.02
N ASP A 454 13.01 15.83 18.26
CA ASP A 454 14.24 16.40 17.70
C ASP A 454 14.46 15.93 16.25
#